data_AF-A0A6V2PJ93-F1
#
_entry.id   AF-A0A6V2PJ93-F1
#
_cell.length_a   1.000
_cell.length_b   1.000
_cell.length_c   1.000
_cell.angle_alpha   90.00
_cell.angle_beta   90.00
_cell.angle_gamma   90.00
#
_symmetry.space_group_name_H-M   'P 1'
#
loop_
_entity.id
_entity.type
_entity.pdbx_description
1 polymer ?
#
loop_
_entity_poly.entity_id
_entity_poly.type
_entity_poly.pdbx_seq_one_letter_code
_entity_poly.pdbx_strand_id
1 'polypeptide(L)'
;YIVAVMGAATSYQPHRVLLLGIDGSGKSSIAARVCGEDVRTTLPSRGVASRSVAVGGTPLELVDVGGAKDLRQYWASYAGGRSAGAGEAQLAGRIPPLLRGVTILYVIDACDRRRLLEAARELQEQRAIALP
;
A
#
# COMPACT_ATOMS: atom_id res chain seq x y z
N TYR A 1 28.32 2.68 -29.87
CA TYR A 1 27.10 1.89 -30.11
C TYR A 1 27.08 0.73 -29.13
N ILE A 2 26.11 0.69 -28.21
CA ILE A 2 25.89 -0.49 -27.35
C ILE A 2 24.63 -1.18 -27.89
N VAL A 3 24.82 -2.41 -28.37
CA VAL A 3 23.73 -3.33 -28.73
C VAL A 3 23.23 -3.94 -27.42
N ALA A 4 22.01 -3.59 -27.00
CA ALA A 4 21.32 -4.33 -25.95
C ALA A 4 20.50 -5.45 -26.63
N VAL A 5 20.92 -6.68 -26.38
CA VAL A 5 20.20 -7.89 -26.79
C VAL A 5 18.81 -7.87 -26.15
N MET A 6 17.76 -7.86 -26.97
CA MET A 6 16.39 -8.13 -26.52
C MET A 6 16.27 -9.63 -26.19
N GLY A 7 16.66 -9.99 -24.97
CA GLY A 7 16.37 -11.30 -24.37
C GLY A 7 14.98 -11.27 -23.74
N ALA A 8 14.21 -12.33 -24.00
CA ALA A 8 12.85 -12.62 -23.55
C ALA A 8 12.32 -11.75 -22.39
N ALA A 9 11.17 -11.10 -22.62
CA ALA A 9 10.37 -10.49 -21.57
C ALA A 9 9.89 -11.57 -20.58
N THR A 10 10.74 -11.99 -19.65
CA THR A 10 10.29 -12.52 -18.38
C THR A 10 9.38 -11.45 -17.81
N SER A 11 8.11 -11.77 -17.60
CA SER A 11 7.10 -10.88 -17.02
C SER A 11 7.49 -10.52 -15.60
N TYR A 12 8.48 -9.64 -15.44
CA TYR A 12 9.01 -9.24 -14.16
C TYR A 12 8.03 -8.25 -13.54
N GLN A 13 7.02 -8.79 -12.88
CA GLN A 13 6.06 -7.99 -12.15
C GLN A 13 6.71 -7.47 -10.86
N PRO A 14 6.56 -6.18 -10.55
CA PRO A 14 7.08 -5.62 -9.31
C PRO A 14 6.41 -6.29 -8.12
N HIS A 15 7.19 -6.55 -7.07
CA HIS A 15 6.63 -7.01 -5.80
C HIS A 15 5.82 -5.88 -5.16
N ARG A 16 4.56 -6.14 -4.84
CA ARG A 16 3.66 -5.14 -4.25
C ARG A 16 3.67 -5.21 -2.74
N VAL A 17 3.90 -4.06 -2.13
CA VAL A 17 3.84 -3.86 -0.67
C VAL A 17 2.77 -2.83 -0.35
N LEU A 18 1.75 -3.26 0.38
CA LEU A 18 0.65 -2.42 0.82
C LEU A 18 0.98 -1.84 2.19
N LEU A 19 1.03 -0.52 2.31
CA LEU A 19 1.20 0.18 3.57
C LEU A 19 -0.18 0.52 4.15
N LEU A 20 -0.52 -0.15 5.24
CA LEU A 20 -1.75 0.08 6.01
C LEU A 20 -1.41 0.65 7.40
N GLY A 21 -2.41 1.20 8.07
CA GLY A 21 -2.25 1.82 9.39
C GLY A 21 -3.03 3.12 9.50
N ILE A 22 -3.36 3.50 10.73
CA ILE A 22 -4.18 4.69 11.03
C ILE A 22 -3.56 5.98 10.47
N ASP A 23 -4.37 7.00 10.22
CA ASP A 23 -3.90 8.34 9.82
C ASP A 23 -2.85 8.87 10.80
N GLY A 24 -1.87 9.60 10.28
CA GLY A 24 -0.75 10.11 11.08
C GLY A 24 0.30 9.07 11.48
N SER A 25 0.12 7.77 11.19
CA SER A 25 1.07 6.74 11.63
C SER A 25 2.46 6.77 10.96
N GLY A 26 2.65 7.61 9.93
CA GLY A 26 3.94 7.74 9.23
C GLY A 26 4.11 6.90 7.96
N LYS A 27 3.04 6.27 7.43
CA LYS A 27 3.07 5.47 6.18
C LYS A 27 3.72 6.21 5.01
N SER A 28 3.22 7.41 4.69
CA SER A 28 3.72 8.23 3.59
C SER A 28 5.18 8.62 3.78
N SER A 29 5.60 8.86 5.02
CA SER A 29 6.98 9.17 5.38
C SER A 29 7.92 7.98 5.16
N ILE A 30 7.49 6.76 5.52
CA ILE A 30 8.24 5.53 5.21
C ILE A 30 8.34 5.32 3.70
N ALA A 31 7.23 5.47 2.98
CA ALA A 31 7.21 5.31 1.52
C ALA A 31 8.16 6.31 0.83
N ALA A 32 8.08 7.59 1.19
CA ALA A 32 8.96 8.63 0.68
C ALA A 32 10.43 8.31 0.98
N ARG A 33 10.74 7.90 2.21
CA ARG A 33 12.11 7.57 2.62
C ARG A 33 12.68 6.38 1.83
N VAL A 34 11.90 5.33 1.61
CA VAL A 34 12.33 4.16 0.83
C VAL A 34 12.55 4.53 -0.64
N CYS A 35 11.74 5.43 -1.19
CA CYS A 35 11.88 5.93 -2.56
C CYS A 35 12.96 7.02 -2.75
N GLY A 36 13.65 7.44 -1.67
CA GLY A 36 14.66 8.49 -1.74
C GLY A 36 14.09 9.91 -1.88
N GLU A 37 12.80 10.11 -1.58
CA GLU A 37 12.10 11.40 -1.60
C GLU A 37 12.33 12.18 -0.30
N ASP A 38 12.10 13.51 -0.33
CA ASP A 38 12.12 14.33 0.88
C ASP A 38 10.86 14.10 1.72
N VAL A 39 11.05 13.49 2.90
CA VAL A 39 9.97 13.18 3.85
C VAL A 39 9.19 14.43 4.29
N ARG A 40 9.80 15.62 4.29
CA ARG A 40 9.14 16.87 4.71
C ARG A 40 8.06 17.32 3.74
N THR A 41 8.05 16.77 2.53
CA THR A 41 7.07 17.09 1.47
C THR A 41 5.84 16.19 1.51
N THR A 42 5.81 15.18 2.40
CA THR A 42 4.67 14.25 2.46
C THR A 42 3.44 14.95 3.03
N LEU A 43 2.32 14.86 2.31
CA LEU A 43 1.01 15.32 2.75
C LEU A 43 0.14 14.13 3.21
N PRO A 44 -0.86 14.35 4.07
CA PRO A 44 -1.84 13.31 4.39
C PRO A 44 -2.49 12.76 3.12
N SER A 45 -2.33 11.45 2.88
CA SER A 45 -2.88 10.78 1.70
C SER A 45 -4.41 10.75 1.76
N ARG A 46 -5.06 11.55 0.90
CA ARG A 46 -6.50 11.47 0.61
C ARG A 46 -6.73 10.42 -0.49
N GLY A 47 -6.66 9.15 -0.13
CA GLY A 47 -6.82 8.02 -1.06
C GLY A 47 -5.61 7.10 -1.10
N VAL A 48 -5.19 6.70 -2.30
CA VAL A 48 -4.05 5.77 -2.51
C VAL A 48 -2.96 6.42 -3.36
N ALA A 49 -1.72 6.31 -2.90
CA ALA A 49 -0.54 6.73 -3.64
C ALA A 49 0.37 5.53 -3.92
N SER A 50 0.75 5.32 -5.18
CA SER A 50 1.71 4.28 -5.57
C SER A 50 3.07 4.92 -5.87
N ARG A 51 4.15 4.31 -5.36
CA ARG A 51 5.53 4.66 -5.65
C ARG A 51 6.30 3.41 -6.09
N SER A 52 7.13 3.55 -7.11
CA SER A 52 7.97 2.46 -7.62
C SER A 52 9.42 2.71 -7.25
N VAL A 53 10.11 1.67 -6.79
CA VAL A 53 11.52 1.74 -6.37
C VAL A 53 12.20 0.40 -6.63
N ALA A 54 13.50 0.41 -6.94
CA ALA A 54 14.31 -0.80 -6.98
C ALA A 54 15.12 -0.94 -5.69
N VAL A 55 14.90 -2.01 -4.93
CA VAL A 55 15.69 -2.33 -3.73
C VAL A 55 16.52 -3.57 -4.02
N GLY A 56 17.85 -3.44 -3.98
CA GLY A 56 18.76 -4.55 -4.27
C GLY A 56 18.55 -5.17 -5.66
N GLY A 57 18.19 -4.35 -6.66
CA GLY A 57 17.87 -4.82 -8.01
C GLY A 57 16.46 -5.40 -8.19
N THR A 58 15.66 -5.47 -7.11
CA THR A 58 14.28 -5.97 -7.16
C THR A 58 13.29 -4.79 -7.21
N PRO A 59 12.41 -4.70 -8.23
CA PRO A 59 11.41 -3.67 -8.35
C PRO A 59 10.29 -3.96 -7.38
N LEU A 60 9.99 -2.94 -6.59
CA LEU A 60 8.96 -2.91 -5.59
C LEU A 60 7.99 -1.78 -5.92
N GLU A 61 6.71 -2.05 -5.71
CA GLU A 61 5.66 -1.06 -5.73
C GLU A 61 5.13 -0.89 -4.31
N LEU A 62 5.38 0.29 -3.72
CA LEU A 62 4.84 0.68 -2.42
C LEU A 62 3.50 1.39 -2.63
N VAL A 63 2.45 0.83 -2.06
CA VAL A 63 1.09 1.36 -2.15
C VAL A 63 0.71 1.93 -0.78
N ASP A 64 0.76 3.26 -0.66
CA ASP A 64 0.37 4.01 0.54
C ASP A 64 -1.14 4.26 0.54
N VAL A 65 -1.84 3.66 1.50
CA VAL A 65 -3.30 3.78 1.64
C VAL A 65 -3.64 4.77 2.76
N GLY A 66 -4.56 5.68 2.48
CA GLY A 66 -5.09 6.63 3.44
C GLY A 66 -5.62 5.93 4.69
N GLY A 67 -5.26 6.47 5.86
CA GLY A 67 -5.62 5.89 7.16
C GLY A 67 -6.71 6.63 7.92
N ALA A 68 -7.32 7.64 7.31
CA ALA A 68 -8.46 8.35 7.88
C ALA A 68 -9.63 7.36 8.03
N LYS A 69 -10.43 7.50 9.10
CA LYS A 69 -11.46 6.52 9.48
C LYS A 69 -12.44 6.18 8.34
N ASP A 70 -12.83 7.20 7.57
CA ASP A 70 -13.71 7.09 6.40
C ASP A 70 -13.10 6.30 5.23
N LEU A 71 -11.77 6.19 5.17
CA LEU A 71 -11.05 5.45 4.13
C LEU A 71 -10.73 3.99 4.52
N ARG A 72 -10.81 3.64 5.82
CA ARG A 72 -10.41 2.30 6.31
C ARG A 72 -11.33 1.19 5.82
N GLN A 73 -12.58 1.50 5.52
CA GLN A 73 -13.54 0.56 4.94
C GLN A 73 -13.06 -0.04 3.59
N TYR A 74 -12.14 0.64 2.90
CA TYR A 74 -11.59 0.19 1.62
C TYR A 74 -10.32 -0.67 1.75
N TRP A 75 -9.72 -0.79 2.96
CA TRP A 75 -8.48 -1.53 3.17
C TRP A 75 -8.57 -3.00 2.74
N ALA A 76 -9.72 -3.64 2.99
CA ALA A 76 -9.99 -5.02 2.58
C ALA A 76 -9.95 -5.19 1.05
N SER A 77 -10.44 -4.20 0.30
CA SER A 77 -10.43 -4.21 -1.16
C SER A 77 -9.00 -4.16 -1.72
N TYR A 78 -8.06 -3.56 -1.01
CA TYR A 78 -6.64 -3.53 -1.39
C TYR A 78 -5.86 -4.77 -0.93
N ALA A 79 -6.20 -5.34 0.23
CA ALA A 79 -5.52 -6.48 0.84
C ALA A 79 -5.85 -7.83 0.16
N GLY A 80 -7.07 -7.99 -0.35
CA GLY A 80 -7.43 -9.22 -1.08
C GLY A 80 -8.92 -9.46 -1.23
N GLY A 81 -9.43 -9.32 -2.46
CA GLY A 81 -10.44 -10.24 -2.96
C GLY A 81 -11.92 -9.84 -2.94
N ARG A 82 -12.28 -8.55 -2.83
CA ARG A 82 -13.61 -8.10 -3.25
C ARG A 82 -13.51 -7.24 -4.48
N SER A 83 -14.05 -7.71 -5.60
CA SER A 83 -14.37 -6.85 -6.74
C SER A 83 -15.26 -5.73 -6.21
N ALA A 84 -14.73 -4.51 -6.21
CA ALA A 84 -15.45 -3.29 -5.89
C ALA A 84 -16.82 -3.31 -6.58
N GLY A 85 -17.89 -3.09 -5.82
CA GLY A 85 -19.25 -3.07 -6.35
C GLY A 85 -19.41 -1.89 -7.31
N ALA A 86 -20.32 -2.02 -8.28
CA ALA A 86 -20.51 -1.13 -9.44
C ALA A 86 -20.74 0.38 -9.15
N GLY A 87 -20.75 0.83 -7.89
CA GLY A 87 -20.79 2.23 -7.48
C GLY A 87 -19.41 2.89 -7.22
N GLU A 88 -18.32 2.12 -7.18
CA GLU A 88 -16.95 2.62 -6.86
C GLU A 88 -16.12 2.98 -8.12
N ALA A 89 -16.75 2.94 -9.30
CA ALA A 89 -16.10 3.07 -10.60
C ALA A 89 -15.33 4.39 -10.83
N GLN A 90 -15.63 5.45 -10.07
CA GLN A 90 -14.97 6.75 -10.24
C GLN A 90 -13.63 6.88 -9.50
N LEU A 91 -13.33 6.02 -8.52
CA LEU A 91 -11.98 5.88 -7.92
C LEU A 91 -11.28 4.57 -8.35
N ALA A 92 -12.02 3.57 -8.82
CA ALA A 92 -11.54 2.22 -9.11
C ALA A 92 -11.01 1.99 -10.54
N GLY A 93 -11.09 2.96 -11.46
CA GLY A 93 -10.65 2.84 -12.86
C GLY A 93 -9.16 2.52 -13.09
N ARG A 94 -8.37 2.30 -12.03
CA ARG A 94 -6.95 1.92 -12.07
C ARG A 94 -6.65 0.63 -11.29
N ILE A 95 -7.65 -0.10 -10.79
CA ILE A 95 -7.44 -1.26 -9.91
C ILE A 95 -7.31 -2.52 -10.78
N PRO A 96 -6.10 -3.11 -10.94
CA PRO A 96 -5.94 -4.34 -11.69
C PRO A 96 -6.53 -5.50 -10.89
N PRO A 97 -7.26 -6.43 -11.53
CA PRO A 97 -7.74 -7.61 -10.84
C PRO A 97 -6.58 -8.57 -10.52
N LEU A 98 -6.66 -9.19 -9.34
CA LEU A 98 -5.82 -10.28 -8.82
C LEU A 98 -4.45 -9.87 -8.26
N LEU A 99 -4.23 -10.17 -6.97
CA LEU A 99 -2.89 -10.21 -6.39
C LEU A 99 -2.72 -11.48 -5.53
N ARG A 100 -2.20 -12.54 -6.13
CA ARG A 100 -1.45 -13.55 -5.38
C ARG A 100 -0.13 -12.90 -4.98
N GLY A 101 0.20 -12.87 -3.68
CA GLY A 101 1.53 -12.45 -3.20
C GLY A 101 1.70 -10.96 -2.83
N VAL A 102 0.66 -10.28 -2.33
CA VAL A 102 0.82 -8.95 -1.70
C VAL A 102 1.38 -9.09 -0.30
N THR A 103 2.43 -8.34 0.00
CA THR A 103 2.93 -8.17 1.36
C THR A 103 2.25 -6.97 1.99
N ILE A 104 1.63 -7.14 3.16
CA ILE A 104 1.04 -6.04 3.92
C ILE A 104 2.03 -5.61 5.00
N LEU A 105 2.37 -4.32 5.03
CA LEU A 105 3.07 -3.69 6.14
C LEU A 105 2.09 -2.80 6.89
N TYR A 106 1.83 -3.15 8.15
CA TYR A 106 1.00 -2.34 9.03
C TYR A 106 1.86 -1.39 9.87
N VAL A 107 1.70 -0.10 9.67
CA VAL A 107 2.50 0.96 10.31
C VAL A 107 1.77 1.51 11.53
N ILE A 108 2.41 1.41 12.69
CA ILE A 108 1.92 1.89 13.98
C ILE A 108 2.85 3.00 14.48
N ASP A 109 2.27 4.13 14.89
CA ASP A 109 3.02 5.15 15.62
C ASP A 109 3.21 4.70 17.08
N ALA A 110 4.44 4.35 17.44
CA ALA A 110 4.79 3.90 18.79
C ALA A 110 4.70 5.02 19.84
N CYS A 111 4.71 6.29 19.42
CA CYS A 111 4.64 7.45 20.29
C CYS A 111 3.19 7.82 20.65
N ASP A 112 2.21 7.43 19.84
CA ASP A 112 0.79 7.69 20.10
C ASP A 112 0.12 6.56 20.90
N ARG A 113 0.40 6.53 22.20
CA ARG A 113 -0.22 5.57 23.13
C ARG A 113 -1.75 5.64 23.15
N ARG A 114 -2.35 6.79 22.85
CA ARG A 114 -3.81 6.98 22.88
C ARG A 114 -4.47 6.22 21.73
N ARG A 115 -3.77 6.09 20.60
CA ARG A 115 -4.27 5.43 19.39
C ARG A 115 -3.76 4.00 19.19
N LEU A 116 -2.87 3.50 20.05
CA LEU A 116 -2.44 2.09 20.01
C LEU A 116 -3.61 1.10 20.07
N LEU A 117 -4.62 1.37 20.92
CA LEU A 117 -5.81 0.52 21.01
C LEU A 117 -6.67 0.56 19.74
N GLU A 118 -6.77 1.73 19.10
CA GLU A 118 -7.45 1.89 17.81
C GLU A 118 -6.72 1.08 16.74
N ALA A 119 -5.39 1.26 16.61
CA ALA A 119 -4.56 0.52 15.67
C ALA A 119 -4.64 -1.01 15.88
N ALA A 120 -4.67 -1.47 17.13
CA ALA A 120 -4.80 -2.89 17.45
C ALA A 120 -6.14 -3.48 17.01
N ARG A 121 -7.26 -2.78 17.24
CA ARG A 121 -8.59 -3.22 16.80
C ARG A 121 -8.67 -3.31 15.28
N GLU A 122 -8.21 -2.27 14.59
CA GLU A 122 -8.16 -2.23 13.13
C GLU A 122 -7.33 -3.37 12.55
N LEU A 123 -6.15 -3.67 13.13
CA LEU A 123 -5.32 -4.79 12.72
C LEU A 123 -6.02 -6.14 12.94
N GLN A 124 -6.75 -6.32 14.05
CA GLN A 124 -7.53 -7.53 14.31
C GLN A 124 -8.65 -7.72 13.27
N GLU A 125 -9.35 -6.64 12.91
CA GLU A 125 -10.37 -6.67 11.86
C GLU A 125 -9.79 -7.04 10.50
N GLN A 126 -8.64 -6.46 10.12
CA GLN A 126 -7.95 -6.83 8.88
C GLN A 126 -7.50 -8.30 8.87
N ARG A 127 -7.02 -8.82 10.01
CA ARG A 127 -6.62 -10.22 10.15
C ARG A 127 -7.82 -11.16 9.98
N ALA A 128 -8.99 -10.81 10.53
CA ALA A 128 -10.21 -11.58 10.39
C ALA A 128 -10.72 -11.62 8.93
N ILE A 129 -10.41 -10.59 8.14
CA ILE A 129 -10.76 -10.53 6.72
C ILE A 129 -9.76 -11.32 5.85
N ALA A 130 -8.47 -11.30 6.20
CA ALA A 130 -7.41 -11.92 5.41
C ALA A 130 -7.23 -13.43 5.64
N LEU A 131 -7.75 -13.98 6.74
CA LEU A 131 -7.65 -15.40 7.09
C LEU A 131 -9.05 -15.93 7.46
N PRO A 132 -9.77 -16.62 6.54
CA PRO A 132 -11.01 -17.33 6.88
C PRO A 132 -10.76 -18.55 7.79
#